data_AF-A0A1B1B048-F1
#
_entry.id   AF-A0A1B1B048-F1
#
_cell.length_a   1.000
_cell.length_b   1.000
_cell.length_c   1.000
_cell.angle_alpha   90.00
_cell.angle_beta   90.00
_cell.angle_gamma   90.00
#
_symmetry.space_group_name_H-M   'P 1'
#
loop_
_entity.id
_entity.type
_entity.pdbx_description
1 polymer ?
#
loop_
_entity_poly.entity_id
_entity_poly.type
_entity_poly.pdbx_seq_one_letter_code
_entity_poly.pdbx_strand_id
1 'polypeptide(L)'
;MVSPPHIDDPIAAEATALGLGTLSGMFNPTEAVPAWQVGVTAAMLFPASLLGPDFATVMHGPLPERPFVATGGINLAGVEGWLADGAPAVAVGSALIGDALDDEDHTAPWPPARRESARSRPIP
;
A
#
# COMPACT_ATOMS: atom_id res chain seq x y z
N MET A 1 -6.26 11.69 1.28
CA MET A 1 -5.98 10.53 0.40
C MET A 1 -7.09 9.52 0.59
N VAL A 2 -7.58 8.91 -0.49
CA VAL A 2 -8.63 7.87 -0.46
C VAL A 2 -8.04 6.56 -0.96
N SER A 3 -8.48 5.43 -0.43
CA SER A 3 -7.84 4.13 -0.68
C SER A 3 -8.84 2.98 -0.84
N PRO A 4 -9.67 2.98 -1.91
CA PRO A 4 -10.61 1.89 -2.15
C PRO A 4 -9.85 0.58 -2.41
N PRO A 5 -10.34 -0.58 -1.92
CA PRO A 5 -9.66 -1.87 -2.09
C PRO A 5 -9.78 -2.44 -3.51
N HIS A 6 -10.34 -1.68 -4.45
CA HIS A 6 -10.55 -2.04 -5.85
C HIS A 6 -10.34 -0.79 -6.71
N ILE A 7 -10.32 -0.97 -8.03
CA ILE A 7 -10.27 0.12 -8.99
C ILE A 7 -11.63 0.80 -9.06
N ASP A 8 -11.65 2.10 -8.80
CA ASP A 8 -12.82 2.95 -8.94
C ASP A 8 -12.41 4.28 -9.61
N ASP A 9 -12.59 4.33 -10.93
CA ASP A 9 -12.21 5.48 -11.75
C ASP A 9 -12.97 6.76 -11.36
N PRO A 10 -14.30 6.74 -11.09
CA PRO A 10 -15.00 7.91 -10.56
C PRO A 10 -14.40 8.44 -9.26
N ILE A 11 -14.09 7.58 -8.28
CA ILE A 11 -13.47 8.02 -7.02
C ILE A 11 -12.09 8.60 -7.27
N ALA A 12 -11.27 7.97 -8.12
CA ALA A 12 -9.93 8.43 -8.44
C ALA A 12 -9.95 9.80 -9.15
N ALA A 13 -10.86 9.99 -10.11
CA ALA A 13 -11.02 11.23 -10.85
C ALA A 13 -11.48 12.38 -9.93
N GLU A 14 -12.47 12.13 -9.07
CA GLU A 14 -12.98 13.14 -8.13
C GLU A 14 -11.92 13.50 -7.08
N ALA A 15 -11.23 12.52 -6.49
CA ALA A 15 -10.14 12.76 -5.55
C ALA A 15 -9.04 13.59 -6.21
N THR A 16 -8.67 13.28 -7.46
CA THR A 16 -7.69 14.06 -8.23
C THR A 16 -8.16 15.49 -8.47
N ALA A 17 -9.43 15.69 -8.83
CA ALA A 17 -10.02 17.02 -9.02
C ALA A 17 -10.00 17.87 -7.72
N LEU A 18 -10.11 17.21 -6.56
CA LEU A 18 -10.00 17.82 -5.24
C LEU A 18 -8.54 17.99 -4.74
N GLY A 19 -7.55 17.60 -5.55
CA GLY A 19 -6.13 17.65 -5.16
C GLY A 19 -5.74 16.63 -4.09
N LEU A 20 -6.52 15.56 -3.93
CA LEU A 20 -6.26 14.45 -3.01
C LEU A 20 -5.59 13.30 -3.76
N GLY A 21 -4.59 12.69 -3.12
CA GLY A 21 -4.01 11.45 -3.65
C GLY A 21 -4.94 10.24 -3.49
N THR A 22 -4.78 9.25 -4.37
CA THR A 22 -5.60 8.01 -4.38
C THR A 22 -4.74 6.77 -4.50
N LEU A 23 -5.05 5.76 -3.68
CA LEU A 23 -4.50 4.41 -3.75
C LEU A 23 -5.56 3.41 -4.21
N SER A 24 -5.62 3.10 -5.51
CA SER A 24 -6.61 2.15 -6.04
C SER A 24 -6.14 0.71 -5.91
N GLY A 25 -6.99 -0.15 -5.34
CA GLY A 25 -6.71 -1.57 -5.17
C GLY A 25 -6.64 -2.35 -6.47
N MET A 26 -5.65 -3.22 -6.60
CA MET A 26 -5.44 -4.11 -7.74
C MET A 26 -4.77 -5.41 -7.29
N PHE A 27 -4.90 -6.46 -8.08
CA PHE A 27 -4.28 -7.75 -7.82
C PHE A 27 -3.10 -8.05 -8.77
N ASN A 28 -3.10 -7.49 -9.98
CA ASN A 28 -2.06 -7.77 -10.99
C ASN A 28 -1.64 -6.51 -11.80
N PRO A 29 -0.49 -6.56 -12.51
CA PRO A 29 0.00 -5.39 -13.25
C PRO A 29 -0.94 -4.88 -14.33
N THR A 30 -1.69 -5.76 -15.00
CA THR A 30 -2.57 -5.34 -16.10
C THR A 30 -3.78 -4.53 -15.62
N GLU A 31 -4.26 -4.82 -14.41
CA GLU A 31 -5.30 -4.04 -13.74
C GLU A 31 -4.81 -2.64 -13.35
N ALA A 32 -3.51 -2.46 -13.09
CA ALA A 32 -2.96 -1.16 -12.71
C ALA A 32 -3.09 -0.11 -13.81
N VAL A 33 -3.00 -0.54 -15.08
CA VAL A 33 -2.77 0.35 -16.22
C VAL A 33 -3.89 1.38 -16.40
N PRO A 34 -5.19 1.00 -16.40
CA PRO A 34 -6.29 1.97 -16.48
C PRO A 34 -6.29 2.97 -15.32
N ALA A 35 -6.02 2.50 -14.09
CA ALA A 35 -6.01 3.35 -12.90
C ALA A 35 -4.99 4.51 -13.02
N TRP A 36 -3.82 4.24 -13.62
CA TRP A 36 -2.83 5.29 -13.88
C TRP A 36 -3.27 6.35 -14.87
N GLN A 37 -4.15 6.01 -15.81
CA GLN A 37 -4.65 6.97 -16.80
C GLN A 37 -5.61 7.98 -16.18
N VAL A 38 -6.26 7.63 -15.08
CA VAL A 38 -7.19 8.52 -14.33
C VAL A 38 -6.52 9.24 -13.17
N GLY A 39 -5.18 9.17 -13.06
CA GLY A 39 -4.40 10.01 -12.15
C GLY A 39 -4.24 9.46 -10.72
N VAL A 40 -4.38 8.16 -10.50
CA VAL A 40 -4.07 7.59 -9.17
C VAL A 40 -2.62 7.90 -8.77
N THR A 41 -2.40 8.05 -7.46
CA THR A 41 -1.08 8.38 -6.90
C THR A 41 -0.18 7.17 -6.86
N ALA A 42 -0.71 6.04 -6.41
CA ALA A 42 -0.05 4.77 -6.41
C ALA A 42 -1.09 3.65 -6.50
N ALA A 43 -0.66 2.51 -7.00
CA ALA A 43 -1.51 1.35 -7.05
C ALA A 43 -1.40 0.56 -5.73
N MET A 44 -2.51 0.20 -5.12
CA MET A 44 -2.53 -0.62 -3.91
C MET A 44 -2.56 -2.09 -4.31
N LEU A 45 -1.42 -2.77 -4.20
CA LEU A 45 -1.35 -4.20 -4.47
C LEU A 45 -2.04 -4.95 -3.32
N PHE A 46 -3.23 -5.49 -3.57
CA PHE A 46 -4.13 -6.01 -2.56
C PHE A 46 -4.89 -7.27 -3.03
N PRO A 47 -5.01 -8.32 -2.20
CA PRO A 47 -4.32 -8.53 -0.92
C PRO A 47 -2.90 -9.09 -1.14
N ALA A 48 -1.88 -8.33 -0.71
CA ALA A 48 -0.48 -8.67 -0.91
C ALA A 48 -0.06 -10.00 -0.27
N SER A 49 -0.69 -10.41 0.83
CA SER A 49 -0.39 -11.68 1.50
C SER A 49 -0.57 -12.93 0.62
N LEU A 50 -1.37 -12.86 -0.45
CA LEU A 50 -1.55 -13.97 -1.38
C LEU A 50 -0.45 -14.06 -2.44
N LEU A 51 0.28 -12.97 -2.67
CA LEU A 51 1.24 -12.84 -3.77
C LEU A 51 2.68 -13.10 -3.30
N GLY A 52 3.04 -12.50 -2.16
CA GLY A 52 4.40 -12.59 -1.62
C GLY A 52 5.37 -11.53 -2.18
N PRO A 53 6.52 -11.31 -1.49
CA PRO A 53 7.48 -10.26 -1.83
C PRO A 53 8.03 -10.28 -3.26
N ASP A 54 8.24 -11.46 -3.83
CA ASP A 54 8.78 -11.66 -5.18
C ASP A 54 7.89 -11.03 -6.26
N PHE A 55 6.60 -10.86 -5.96
CA PHE A 55 5.66 -10.16 -6.83
C PHE A 55 6.03 -8.68 -7.04
N ALA A 56 6.80 -8.06 -6.14
CA ALA A 56 7.34 -6.72 -6.38
C ALA A 56 8.22 -6.67 -7.63
N THR A 57 9.04 -7.70 -7.85
CA THR A 57 9.85 -7.82 -9.07
C THR A 57 8.97 -8.04 -10.30
N VAL A 58 7.88 -8.81 -10.17
CA VAL A 58 6.92 -9.03 -11.26
C VAL A 58 6.23 -7.72 -11.66
N MET A 59 5.87 -6.87 -10.70
CA MET A 59 5.28 -5.53 -10.95
C MET A 59 6.24 -4.63 -11.75
N HIS A 60 7.51 -4.62 -11.39
CA HIS A 60 8.53 -3.80 -12.06
C HIS A 60 8.81 -4.21 -13.50
N GLY A 61 8.50 -5.45 -13.90
CA GLY A 61 8.68 -5.92 -15.27
C GLY A 61 7.91 -5.06 -16.31
N PRO A 62 6.57 -5.05 -16.28
CA PRO A 62 5.76 -4.24 -17.18
C PRO A 62 5.62 -2.77 -16.73
N LEU A 63 5.85 -2.45 -15.46
CA LEU A 63 5.56 -1.13 -14.87
C LEU A 63 6.72 -0.56 -14.03
N PRO A 64 7.93 -0.40 -14.57
CA PRO A 64 9.16 -0.12 -13.80
C PRO A 64 9.17 1.21 -13.04
N GLU A 65 8.39 2.19 -13.50
CA GLU A 65 8.36 3.53 -12.91
C GLU A 65 7.04 3.83 -12.17
N ARG A 66 6.11 2.87 -12.10
CA ARG A 66 4.79 3.10 -11.51
C ARG A 66 4.79 2.76 -10.01
N PRO A 67 4.55 3.74 -9.12
CA PRO A 67 4.61 3.47 -7.69
C PRO A 67 3.46 2.59 -7.20
N PHE A 68 3.75 1.61 -6.36
CA PHE A 68 2.73 0.78 -5.73
C PHE A 68 2.96 0.62 -4.23
N VAL A 69 1.91 0.27 -3.50
CA VAL A 69 1.97 0.00 -2.06
C VAL A 69 1.46 -1.42 -1.80
N ALA A 70 2.33 -2.31 -1.32
CA ALA A 70 1.93 -3.65 -0.93
C ALA A 70 1.05 -3.59 0.33
N THR A 71 -0.19 -4.04 0.23
CA THR A 71 -1.22 -3.85 1.28
C THR A 71 -2.06 -5.12 1.46
N GLY A 72 -2.45 -5.40 2.71
CA GLY A 72 -3.39 -6.46 3.03
C GLY A 72 -2.71 -7.76 3.45
N GLY A 73 -2.94 -8.15 4.71
CA GLY A 73 -2.47 -9.42 5.29
C GLY A 73 -0.96 -9.51 5.55
N ILE A 74 -0.22 -8.41 5.44
CA ILE A 74 1.23 -8.39 5.72
C ILE A 74 1.43 -8.25 7.23
N ASN A 75 2.19 -9.17 7.82
CA ASN A 75 2.66 -9.08 9.20
C ASN A 75 3.96 -8.25 9.29
N LEU A 76 4.35 -7.84 10.49
CA LEU A 76 5.57 -7.02 10.67
C LEU A 76 6.84 -7.71 10.14
N ALA A 77 6.96 -9.02 10.32
CA ALA A 77 8.11 -9.80 9.82
C ALA A 77 8.18 -9.86 8.28
N GLY A 78 7.06 -9.72 7.58
CA GLY A 78 6.99 -9.77 6.12
C GLY A 78 7.34 -8.44 5.44
N VAL A 79 7.35 -7.32 6.19
CA VAL A 79 7.61 -5.98 5.64
C VAL A 79 8.99 -5.91 4.99
N GLU A 80 10.03 -6.44 5.67
CA GLU A 80 11.40 -6.39 5.17
C GLU A 80 11.54 -7.12 3.83
N GLY A 81 10.89 -8.27 3.67
CA GLY A 81 10.90 -9.03 2.42
C GLY A 81 10.37 -8.22 1.24
N TRP A 82 9.22 -7.57 1.41
CA TRP A 82 8.62 -6.73 0.35
C TRP A 82 9.53 -5.58 -0.07
N LEU A 83 10.15 -4.92 0.91
CA LEU A 83 11.06 -3.80 0.64
C LEU A 83 12.37 -4.27 -0.01
N ALA A 84 12.89 -5.42 0.41
CA ALA A 84 14.10 -6.03 -0.16
C ALA A 84 13.90 -6.42 -1.63
N ASP A 85 12.71 -6.93 -1.98
CA ASP A 85 12.34 -7.32 -3.35
C ASP A 85 11.86 -6.13 -4.21
N GLY A 86 11.99 -4.91 -3.69
CA GLY A 86 11.86 -3.68 -4.46
C GLY A 86 10.50 -3.00 -4.37
N ALA A 87 9.61 -3.41 -3.46
CA ALA A 87 8.42 -2.60 -3.19
C ALA A 87 8.83 -1.23 -2.63
N PRO A 88 8.32 -0.11 -3.17
CA PRO A 88 8.70 1.21 -2.69
C PRO A 88 8.04 1.56 -1.34
N ALA A 89 6.93 0.91 -1.02
CA ALA A 89 6.22 1.05 0.25
C ALA A 89 5.40 -0.19 0.59
N VAL A 90 5.15 -0.37 1.90
CA VAL A 90 4.32 -1.43 2.47
C VAL A 90 3.37 -0.81 3.48
N ALA A 91 2.08 -1.16 3.41
CA ALA A 91 1.08 -0.75 4.38
C ALA A 91 0.71 -1.91 5.30
N VAL A 92 0.86 -1.69 6.61
CA VAL A 92 0.51 -2.65 7.67
C VAL A 92 -0.63 -2.08 8.50
N GLY A 93 -1.74 -2.82 8.57
CA GLY A 93 -2.95 -2.42 9.30
C GLY A 93 -3.15 -3.24 10.57
N SER A 94 -3.95 -4.31 10.48
CA SER A 94 -4.33 -5.15 11.61
C SER A 94 -3.15 -5.69 12.42
N ALA A 95 -2.06 -6.09 11.77
CA ALA A 95 -0.86 -6.57 12.46
C ALA A 95 -0.11 -5.49 13.26
N LEU A 96 -0.34 -4.21 12.96
CA LEU A 96 0.23 -3.09 13.71
C LEU A 96 -0.65 -2.72 14.91
N ILE A 97 -1.98 -2.84 14.75
CA ILE A 97 -2.96 -2.49 15.78
C ILE A 97 -3.13 -3.61 16.81
N GLY A 98 -3.09 -4.88 16.38
CA GLY A 98 -3.33 -6.01 17.28
C GLY A 98 -4.70 -5.92 17.96
N ASP A 99 -4.70 -6.14 19.27
CA ASP A 99 -5.83 -6.02 20.19
C ASP A 99 -5.91 -4.63 20.87
N ALA A 100 -5.08 -3.67 20.45
CA ALA A 100 -5.01 -2.35 21.12
C ALA A 100 -6.31 -1.54 21.04
N LEU A 101 -7.29 -1.97 20.23
CA LEU A 101 -8.62 -1.36 20.14
C LEU A 101 -9.71 -2.20 20.83
N ASP A 102 -9.36 -3.37 21.37
CA ASP A 102 -10.31 -4.26 22.04
C ASP A 102 -10.64 -3.78 23.46
N ASP A 103 -9.75 -2.99 24.08
CA ASP A 103 -9.99 -2.31 25.35
C ASP A 103 -10.61 -0.90 25.11
N GLU A 104 -11.71 -0.59 25.80
CA GLU A 104 -12.33 0.75 25.79
C GLU A 104 -11.48 1.84 26.48
N ASP A 105 -10.30 1.47 27.02
CA ASP A 105 -9.38 2.41 27.61
C ASP A 105 -8.52 3.12 26.55
N HIS A 106 -9.12 4.13 25.93
CA HIS A 106 -8.44 5.02 24.97
C HIS A 106 -7.37 5.93 25.62
N THR A 107 -7.14 5.81 26.93
CA THR A 107 -6.15 6.62 27.67
C THR A 107 -4.84 5.88 27.91
N ALA A 108 -4.78 4.58 27.60
CA ALA A 108 -3.55 3.81 27.64
C ALA A 108 -2.50 4.48 26.74
N PRO A 109 -1.28 4.74 27.24
CA PRO A 109 -0.25 5.39 26.46
C PRO A 109 0.09 4.53 25.25
N TRP A 110 0.07 5.14 24.06
CA TRP A 110 0.42 4.47 22.81
C TRP A 110 1.76 3.72 22.99
N PRO A 111 1.84 2.43 22.64
CA PRO A 111 3.11 1.73 22.68
C PRO A 111 4.11 2.52 21.82
N PRO A 112 5.37 2.66 22.26
CA PRO A 112 6.33 3.48 21.55
C PRO A 112 6.42 3.02 20.09
N ALA A 113 6.11 3.94 19.16
CA ALA A 113 6.18 3.67 17.74
C ALA A 113 7.57 3.11 17.42
N ARG A 114 7.64 1.82 17.08
CA ARG A 114 8.88 1.21 16.59
C ARG A 114 9.18 1.86 15.24
N ARG A 115 10.12 2.81 15.24
CA ARG A 115 10.67 3.39 14.01
C ARG A 115 11.54 2.33 13.35
N GLU A 116 10.92 1.52 12.50
CA GLU A 116 11.64 0.70 11.54
C GLU A 116 11.85 1.56 10.29
N SER A 117 12.99 2.24 10.22
CA SER A 117 13.32 3.09 9.07
C SER A 117 13.77 2.21 7.91
N ALA A 118 12.81 1.81 7.07
CA ALA A 118 13.13 1.47 5.70
C ALA A 118 13.72 2.72 5.04
N ARG A 119 14.90 2.62 4.42
CA ARG A 119 15.44 3.72 3.60
C ARG A 119 14.47 3.91 2.43
N SER A 120 13.56 4.87 2.54
CA SER A 120 12.69 5.23 1.43
C SER A 120 13.57 5.82 0.33
N ARG A 121 13.59 5.17 -0.84
CA ARG A 121 14.04 5.82 -2.06
C ARG A 121 12.96 6.85 -2.40
N PRO A 122 13.33 8.09 -2.79
CA PRO A 122 12.33 9.05 -3.24
C PRO A 122 11.53 8.42 -4.38
N ILE A 123 10.20 8.45 -4.24
CA ILE A 123 9.27 8.10 -5.31
C ILE A 123 9.34 9.27 -6.30
N PRO A 124 9.75 9.03 -7.56
CA PRO A 124 9.85 10.08 -8.59
C PRO A 124 8.48 10.68 -8.93
#